data_AF-A0A163WV03-F1
#
_entry.id   AF-A0A163WV03-F1
#
_cell.length_a   1.000
_cell.length_b   1.000
_cell.length_c   1.000
_cell.angle_alpha   90.00
_cell.angle_beta   90.00
_cell.angle_gamma   90.00
#
_symmetry.space_group_name_H-M   'P 1'
#
loop_
_entity.id
_entity.type
_entity.pdbx_description
1 polymer ?
#
loop_
_entity_poly.entity_id
_entity_poly.type
_entity_poly.pdbx_seq_one_letter_code
_entity_poly.pdbx_strand_id
1 'polypeptide(L)'
;MFQPVDHQKTANAAVEQIEDLILKGVLQSGDRLPPERNLAELMKVSRPVLREALKQLEERMLIEARQGGGTFVCDLIGPIFSEAIVQLIARHPSAISDYFEFRRGIESQAAAQAAVRAAPSDIARLDEIVRRMQSAHDAEDLAAEARLDVDFHHAVGEAAHNVVMLHTLRSCYRLLENGVFYNRGRLYDHPTARIELLQQHKTIAEAIRRRDPDEAHRASQDHIDYVRGTLADAQAMDRREQLAGLRMNKPMKNSARS
;
A
#
# COMPACT_ATOMS: atom_id res chain seq x y z
N MET A 1 20.70 -7.59 6.01
CA MET A 1 19.95 -7.87 4.77
C MET A 1 20.83 -8.67 3.82
N PHE A 2 21.92 -8.10 3.32
CA PHE A 2 22.93 -8.82 2.54
C PHE A 2 23.73 -9.80 3.41
N GLN A 3 24.11 -10.94 2.84
CA GLN A 3 24.75 -12.06 3.53
C GLN A 3 25.98 -12.51 2.73
N PRO A 4 26.97 -13.17 3.35
CA PRO A 4 28.07 -13.79 2.64
C PRO A 4 27.59 -14.74 1.54
N VAL A 5 28.15 -14.60 0.35
CA VAL A 5 27.97 -15.54 -0.75
C VAL A 5 29.03 -16.64 -0.66
N ASP A 6 28.66 -17.90 -0.92
CA ASP A 6 29.58 -19.04 -0.85
C ASP A 6 30.78 -18.84 -1.80
N HIS A 7 32.01 -19.08 -1.31
CA HIS A 7 33.28 -18.73 -1.97
C HIS A 7 33.50 -19.41 -3.32
N GLN A 8 32.70 -20.41 -3.67
CA GLN A 8 32.70 -21.08 -4.97
C GLN A 8 31.66 -20.55 -5.97
N LYS A 9 30.85 -19.54 -5.61
CA LYS A 9 29.79 -19.00 -6.48
C LYS A 9 30.05 -17.54 -6.90
N THR A 10 29.88 -17.37 -8.20
CA THR A 10 30.24 -16.23 -9.07
C THR A 10 29.34 -15.01 -8.89
N ALA A 11 29.49 -13.99 -9.74
CA ALA A 11 28.57 -12.87 -9.87
C ALA A 11 27.09 -13.30 -9.80
N ASN A 12 26.76 -14.49 -10.31
CA ASN A 12 25.42 -15.09 -10.27
C ASN A 12 24.81 -15.16 -8.88
N ALA A 13 25.57 -15.52 -7.84
CA ALA A 13 24.98 -15.65 -6.50
C ALA A 13 24.75 -14.28 -5.84
N ALA A 14 25.52 -13.26 -6.23
CA ALA A 14 25.21 -11.88 -5.86
C ALA A 14 23.96 -11.36 -6.60
N VAL A 15 23.79 -11.73 -7.88
CA VAL A 15 22.56 -11.48 -8.65
C VAL A 15 21.37 -12.13 -7.94
N GLU A 16 21.41 -13.45 -7.69
CA GLU A 16 20.33 -14.21 -7.05
C GLU A 16 19.91 -13.60 -5.72
N GLN A 17 20.87 -13.20 -4.87
CA GLN A 17 20.53 -12.58 -3.59
C GLN A 17 19.81 -11.25 -3.74
N ILE A 18 20.24 -10.37 -4.66
CA ILE A 18 19.59 -9.08 -4.88
C ILE A 18 18.21 -9.29 -5.51
N GLU A 19 18.08 -10.20 -6.47
CA GLU A 19 16.80 -10.57 -7.08
C GLU A 19 15.82 -11.08 -6.04
N ASP A 20 16.26 -11.96 -5.15
CA ASP A 20 15.41 -12.49 -4.08
C ASP A 20 14.93 -11.39 -3.13
N LEU A 21 15.81 -10.45 -2.78
CA LEU A 21 15.46 -9.33 -1.90
C LEU A 21 14.44 -8.40 -2.56
N ILE A 22 14.58 -8.14 -3.87
CA ILE A 22 13.62 -7.37 -4.67
C ILE A 22 12.28 -8.13 -4.77
N LEU A 23 12.32 -9.41 -5.14
CA LEU A 23 11.14 -10.24 -5.35
C LEU A 23 10.34 -10.42 -4.06
N LYS A 24 11.01 -10.60 -2.93
CA LYS A 24 10.37 -10.70 -1.60
C LYS A 24 9.96 -9.32 -1.05
N GLY A 25 10.20 -8.24 -1.80
CA GLY A 25 9.82 -6.89 -1.47
C GLY A 25 10.60 -6.27 -0.31
N VAL A 26 11.72 -6.88 0.07
CA VAL A 26 12.66 -6.41 1.10
C VAL A 26 13.46 -5.21 0.59
N LEU A 27 13.83 -5.24 -0.70
CA LEU A 27 14.24 -4.07 -1.47
C LEU A 27 13.03 -3.58 -2.27
N GLN A 28 12.65 -2.33 -2.08
CA GLN A 28 11.51 -1.69 -2.71
C GLN A 28 11.95 -0.80 -3.87
N SER A 29 11.05 -0.53 -4.80
CA SER A 29 11.29 0.40 -5.90
C SER A 29 11.73 1.77 -5.39
N GLY A 30 12.82 2.30 -5.94
CA GLY A 30 13.43 3.55 -5.49
C GLY A 30 14.43 3.41 -4.34
N ASP A 31 14.57 2.23 -3.71
CA ASP A 31 15.58 2.00 -2.68
C ASP A 31 16.99 2.15 -3.27
N ARG A 32 17.86 2.83 -2.53
CA ARG A 32 19.27 2.96 -2.89
C ARG A 32 20.06 1.75 -2.36
N LEU A 33 20.75 1.04 -3.23
CA LEU A 33 21.69 0.02 -2.82
C LEU A 33 22.89 0.66 -2.09
N PRO A 34 23.53 -0.06 -1.14
CA PRO A 34 24.76 0.42 -0.53
C PRO A 34 25.84 0.73 -1.59
N PRO A 35 26.78 1.65 -1.31
CA PRO A 35 27.91 1.91 -2.21
C PRO A 35 28.64 0.61 -2.58
N GLU A 36 29.09 0.48 -3.83
CA GLU A 36 29.72 -0.73 -4.39
C GLU A 36 30.75 -1.35 -3.43
N ARG A 37 31.60 -0.52 -2.83
CA ARG A 37 32.61 -0.96 -1.86
C ARG A 37 31.98 -1.64 -0.65
N ASN A 38 31.01 -0.99 -0.02
CA ASN A 38 30.35 -1.49 1.19
C ASN A 38 29.53 -2.74 0.87
N LEU A 39 28.86 -2.76 -0.28
CA LEU A 39 28.08 -3.93 -0.72
C LEU A 39 28.97 -5.15 -0.97
N ALA A 40 30.15 -4.95 -1.57
CA ALA A 40 31.12 -6.03 -1.77
C ALA A 40 31.64 -6.60 -0.45
N GLU A 41 31.90 -5.73 0.53
CA GLU A 41 32.29 -6.12 1.88
C GLU A 41 31.18 -6.90 2.60
N LEU A 42 29.91 -6.45 2.50
CA LEU A 42 28.75 -7.12 3.08
C LEU A 42 28.50 -8.52 2.49
N MET A 43 28.68 -8.67 1.17
CA MET A 43 28.46 -9.93 0.47
C MET A 43 29.70 -10.84 0.44
N LYS A 44 30.85 -10.35 0.94
CA LYS A 44 32.16 -11.02 0.93
C LYS A 44 32.63 -11.43 -0.48
N VAL A 45 32.37 -10.60 -1.48
CA VAL A 45 32.81 -10.81 -2.87
C VAL A 45 33.84 -9.76 -3.30
N SER A 46 34.63 -10.04 -4.33
CA SER A 46 35.53 -9.04 -4.90
C SER A 46 34.74 -7.96 -5.65
N ARG A 47 35.28 -6.74 -5.72
CA ARG A 47 34.64 -5.62 -6.42
C ARG A 47 34.36 -5.89 -7.90
N PRO A 48 35.28 -6.52 -8.68
CA PRO A 48 34.98 -6.88 -10.07
C PRO A 48 33.78 -7.83 -10.19
N VAL A 49 33.66 -8.82 -9.30
CA VAL A 49 32.54 -9.77 -9.27
C VAL A 49 31.23 -9.06 -8.95
N LEU A 50 31.23 -8.17 -7.96
CA LEU A 50 30.03 -7.37 -7.66
C LEU A 50 29.63 -6.48 -8.85
N ARG A 51 30.61 -5.84 -9.51
CA ARG A 51 30.31 -4.98 -10.66
C ARG A 51 29.68 -5.76 -11.82
N GLU A 52 30.16 -6.97 -12.06
CA GLU A 52 29.54 -7.88 -13.05
C GLU A 52 28.09 -8.20 -12.67
N ALA A 53 27.84 -8.52 -11.39
CA ALA A 53 26.49 -8.80 -10.90
C ALA A 53 25.55 -7.58 -11.06
N LEU A 54 26.01 -6.39 -10.67
CA LEU A 54 25.24 -5.15 -10.82
C LEU A 54 24.96 -4.83 -12.29
N LYS A 55 25.92 -5.07 -13.19
CA LYS A 55 25.70 -4.90 -14.63
C LYS A 55 24.61 -5.84 -15.14
N GLN A 56 24.61 -7.11 -14.74
CA GLN A 56 23.56 -8.05 -15.13
C GLN A 56 22.17 -7.64 -14.61
N LEU A 57 22.09 -7.15 -13.37
CA LEU A 57 20.83 -6.65 -12.79
C LEU A 57 20.33 -5.38 -13.50
N GLU A 58 21.24 -4.50 -13.93
CA GLU A 58 20.92 -3.31 -14.73
C GLU A 58 20.42 -3.68 -16.14
N GLU A 59 21.06 -4.66 -16.79
CA GLU A 59 20.61 -5.21 -18.09
C GLU A 59 19.21 -5.86 -17.99
N ARG A 60 18.87 -6.44 -16.83
CA ARG A 60 17.53 -6.97 -16.52
C ARG A 60 16.53 -5.88 -16.09
N MET A 61 16.94 -4.62 -16.07
CA MET A 61 16.15 -3.47 -15.62
C MET A 61 15.67 -3.59 -14.17
N LEU A 62 16.35 -4.37 -13.33
CA LEU A 62 16.03 -4.53 -11.91
C LEU A 62 16.57 -3.38 -11.05
N ILE A 63 17.68 -2.80 -11.50
CA ILE A 63 18.32 -1.64 -10.90
C ILE A 63 18.74 -0.65 -11.98
N GLU A 64 18.96 0.58 -11.58
CA GLU A 64 19.45 1.65 -12.45
C GLU A 64 20.51 2.49 -11.73
N ALA A 65 21.54 2.91 -12.46
CA ALA A 65 22.46 3.95 -11.99
C ALA A 65 21.87 5.34 -12.27
N ARG A 66 21.73 6.17 -11.23
CA ARG A 66 21.26 7.56 -11.36
C ARG A 66 22.42 8.55 -11.33
N GLN A 67 22.31 9.61 -12.15
CA GLN A 67 23.22 10.77 -12.13
C GLN A 67 23.29 11.34 -10.70
N GLY A 68 24.50 11.42 -10.11
CA GLY A 68 24.68 11.77 -8.70
C GLY A 68 25.14 10.62 -7.79
N GLY A 69 25.42 9.43 -8.35
CA GLY A 69 26.33 8.45 -7.75
C GLY A 69 25.69 7.36 -6.89
N GLY A 70 24.52 6.87 -7.26
CA GLY A 70 23.87 5.76 -6.59
C GLY A 70 23.27 4.76 -7.56
N THR A 71 23.21 3.51 -7.12
CA THR A 71 22.44 2.44 -7.77
C THR A 71 21.13 2.31 -7.01
N PHE A 72 20.02 2.28 -7.74
CA PHE A 72 18.67 2.26 -7.18
C PHE A 72 17.89 1.09 -7.75
N VAL A 73 16.96 0.53 -6.99
CA VAL A 73 15.99 -0.44 -7.51
C VAL A 73 15.01 0.29 -8.44
N CYS A 74 14.77 -0.28 -9.62
CA CYS A 74 13.85 0.29 -10.60
C CYS A 74 12.39 0.28 -10.09
N ASP A 75 11.51 1.05 -10.75
CA ASP A 75 10.06 0.88 -10.59
C ASP A 75 9.60 -0.38 -11.35
N LEU A 76 9.66 -1.53 -10.66
CA LEU A 76 9.41 -2.86 -11.25
C LEU A 76 7.95 -3.27 -11.25
N ILE A 77 7.19 -2.68 -10.34
CA ILE A 77 5.79 -2.96 -10.20
C ILE A 77 5.01 -2.23 -11.32
N GLY A 78 5.48 -1.04 -11.70
CA GLY A 78 4.81 -0.18 -12.68
C GLY A 78 3.38 0.19 -12.23
N PRO A 79 2.66 0.97 -13.02
CA PRO A 79 1.23 1.16 -12.79
C PRO A 79 0.47 -0.05 -13.36
N ILE A 80 -0.46 -0.65 -12.59
CA ILE A 80 -1.35 -1.74 -13.09
C ILE A 80 -2.06 -1.31 -14.39
N PHE A 81 -2.41 -0.03 -14.45
CA PHE A 81 -3.16 0.57 -15.53
C PHE A 81 -2.37 1.73 -16.12
N SER A 82 -2.51 1.96 -17.43
CA SER A 82 -2.02 3.22 -18.00
C SER A 82 -2.71 4.41 -17.35
N GLU A 83 -2.04 5.57 -17.33
CA GLU A 83 -2.62 6.80 -16.77
C GLU A 83 -3.99 7.12 -17.38
N ALA A 84 -4.17 6.87 -18.68
CA ALA A 84 -5.45 7.05 -19.37
C ALA A 84 -6.57 6.19 -18.76
N ILE A 85 -6.31 4.92 -18.46
CA ILE A 85 -7.28 4.02 -17.82
C ILE A 85 -7.54 4.44 -16.37
N VAL A 86 -6.49 4.81 -15.64
CA VAL A 86 -6.59 5.35 -14.27
C VAL A 86 -7.56 6.54 -14.23
N GLN A 87 -7.37 7.51 -15.12
CA GLN A 87 -8.27 8.67 -15.21
C GLN A 87 -9.68 8.30 -15.70
N LEU A 88 -9.82 7.26 -16.54
CA LEU A 88 -11.13 6.79 -16.97
C LEU A 88 -11.90 6.19 -15.78
N ILE A 89 -11.25 5.34 -14.99
CA ILE A 89 -11.82 4.74 -13.78
C ILE A 89 -12.28 5.83 -12.79
N ALA A 90 -11.43 6.84 -12.54
CA ALA A 90 -11.76 7.95 -11.63
C ALA A 90 -13.03 8.72 -12.04
N ARG A 91 -13.39 8.74 -13.33
CA ARG A 91 -14.59 9.40 -13.85
C ARG A 91 -15.84 8.50 -13.86
N HIS A 92 -15.70 7.21 -13.58
CA HIS A 92 -16.78 6.22 -13.67
C HIS A 92 -17.04 5.56 -12.30
N PRO A 93 -18.06 6.00 -11.55
CA PRO A 93 -18.34 5.49 -10.21
C PRO A 93 -18.50 3.97 -10.12
N SER A 94 -19.00 3.31 -11.18
CA SER A 94 -19.13 1.85 -11.23
C SER A 94 -17.77 1.14 -11.13
N ALA A 95 -16.75 1.66 -11.82
CA ALA A 95 -15.40 1.08 -11.80
C ALA A 95 -14.73 1.20 -10.43
N ILE A 96 -15.18 2.16 -9.60
CA ILE A 96 -14.71 2.30 -8.23
C ILE A 96 -15.34 1.23 -7.33
N SER A 97 -16.60 0.85 -7.59
CA SER A 97 -17.22 -0.30 -6.93
C SER A 97 -16.48 -1.60 -7.25
N ASP A 98 -16.15 -1.83 -8.53
CA ASP A 98 -15.38 -3.01 -8.97
C ASP A 98 -14.01 -3.08 -8.28
N TYR A 99 -13.37 -1.92 -8.09
CA TYR A 99 -12.11 -1.83 -7.37
C TYR A 99 -12.24 -2.20 -5.88
N PHE A 100 -13.28 -1.74 -5.19
CA PHE A 100 -13.53 -2.15 -3.80
C PHE A 100 -13.92 -3.62 -3.68
N GLU A 101 -14.66 -4.17 -4.64
CA GLU A 101 -14.94 -5.61 -4.71
C GLU A 101 -13.66 -6.43 -4.85
N PHE A 102 -12.76 -6.01 -5.75
CA PHE A 102 -11.45 -6.63 -5.90
C PHE A 102 -10.64 -6.57 -4.59
N ARG A 103 -10.52 -5.38 -3.98
CA ARG A 103 -9.81 -5.19 -2.70
C ARG A 103 -10.38 -6.09 -1.60
N ARG A 104 -11.71 -6.14 -1.49
CA ARG A 104 -12.41 -6.99 -0.51
C ARG A 104 -11.99 -8.45 -0.63
N GLY A 105 -11.87 -8.97 -1.85
CA GLY A 105 -11.40 -10.33 -2.09
C GLY A 105 -9.93 -10.54 -1.75
N ILE A 106 -9.04 -9.74 -2.33
CA ILE A 106 -7.60 -9.95 -2.20
C ILE A 106 -7.06 -9.63 -0.80
N GLU A 107 -7.55 -8.57 -0.14
CA GLU A 107 -7.06 -8.19 1.18
C GLU A 107 -7.56 -9.12 2.29
N SER A 108 -8.79 -9.62 2.17
CA SER A 108 -9.29 -10.62 3.12
C SER A 108 -8.55 -11.94 2.99
N GLN A 109 -8.17 -12.33 1.76
CA GLN A 109 -7.30 -13.48 1.55
C GLN A 109 -5.88 -13.22 2.10
N ALA A 110 -5.36 -12.00 1.96
CA ALA A 110 -4.08 -11.61 2.52
C ALA A 110 -4.07 -11.69 4.05
N ALA A 111 -5.08 -11.13 4.70
CA ALA A 111 -5.23 -11.17 6.15
C ALA A 111 -5.31 -12.60 6.70
N ALA A 112 -6.10 -13.47 6.04
CA ALA A 112 -6.18 -14.89 6.39
C ALA A 112 -4.82 -15.60 6.25
N GLN A 113 -4.11 -15.36 5.14
CA GLN A 113 -2.78 -15.94 4.91
C GLN A 113 -1.75 -15.40 5.90
N ALA A 114 -1.83 -14.12 6.28
CA ALA A 114 -0.98 -13.51 7.30
C ALA A 114 -1.21 -14.17 8.67
N ALA A 115 -2.46 -14.42 9.06
CA ALA A 115 -2.76 -15.15 10.29
C ALA A 115 -2.07 -16.53 10.34
N VAL A 116 -1.99 -17.23 9.21
CA VAL A 116 -1.32 -18.54 9.14
C VAL A 116 0.20 -18.41 9.10
N ARG A 117 0.75 -17.46 8.33
CA ARG A 117 2.16 -17.46 7.89
C ARG A 117 3.06 -16.44 8.59
N ALA A 118 2.50 -15.41 9.22
CA ALA A 118 3.28 -14.31 9.79
C ALA A 118 4.41 -14.84 10.70
N ALA A 119 5.61 -14.31 10.55
CA ALA A 119 6.69 -14.55 11.50
C ALA A 119 6.50 -13.66 12.75
N PRO A 120 7.15 -13.97 13.88
CA PRO A 120 7.11 -13.10 15.06
C PRO A 120 7.53 -11.65 14.77
N SER A 121 8.45 -11.44 13.83
CA SER A 121 8.86 -10.11 13.36
C SER A 121 7.74 -9.37 12.61
N ASP A 122 6.91 -10.08 11.86
CA ASP A 122 5.79 -9.49 11.12
C ASP A 122 4.71 -9.03 12.08
N ILE A 123 4.41 -9.84 13.11
CA ILE A 123 3.48 -9.48 14.19
C ILE A 123 4.00 -8.24 14.93
N ALA A 124 5.28 -8.21 15.31
CA ALA A 124 5.87 -7.05 15.97
C ALA A 124 5.81 -5.77 15.11
N ARG A 125 5.95 -5.90 13.78
CA ARG A 125 5.80 -4.79 12.83
C ARG A 125 4.34 -4.30 12.79
N LEU A 126 3.36 -5.20 12.74
CA LEU A 126 1.94 -4.84 12.78
C LEU A 126 1.58 -4.12 14.09
N ASP A 127 2.03 -4.64 15.23
CA ASP A 127 1.80 -4.03 16.54
C ASP A 127 2.38 -2.60 16.62
N GLU A 128 3.59 -2.41 16.10
CA GLU A 128 4.22 -1.09 16.04
C GLU A 128 3.45 -0.11 15.14
N ILE A 129 2.95 -0.57 13.99
CA ILE A 129 2.12 0.27 13.11
C ILE A 129 0.81 0.65 13.82
N VAL A 130 0.12 -0.30 14.43
CA VAL A 130 -1.13 -0.03 15.18
C VAL A 130 -0.89 0.95 16.32
N ARG A 131 0.23 0.83 17.05
CA ARG A 131 0.62 1.79 18.09
C ARG A 131 0.81 3.19 17.51
N ARG A 132 1.49 3.31 16.37
CA ARG A 132 1.67 4.59 15.67
C ARG A 132 0.34 5.16 15.17
N MET A 133 -0.59 4.31 14.71
CA MET A 133 -1.94 4.73 14.32
C MET A 133 -2.70 5.31 15.50
N GLN A 134 -2.64 4.67 16.67
CA GLN A 134 -3.22 5.21 17.90
C GLN A 134 -2.61 6.58 18.26
N SER A 135 -1.28 6.70 18.23
CA SER A 135 -0.62 7.98 18.54
C SER A 135 -0.99 9.09 17.56
N ALA A 136 -1.11 8.78 16.25
CA ALA A 136 -1.57 9.74 15.25
C ALA A 136 -3.04 10.15 15.49
N HIS A 137 -3.88 9.18 15.87
CA HIS A 137 -5.28 9.43 16.22
C HIS A 137 -5.44 10.36 17.42
N ASP A 138 -4.71 10.08 18.50
CA ASP A 138 -4.74 10.88 19.73
C ASP A 138 -4.20 12.31 19.50
N ALA A 139 -3.28 12.47 18.56
CA ALA A 139 -2.71 13.76 18.16
C ALA A 139 -3.54 14.49 17.08
N GLU A 140 -4.62 13.89 16.58
CA GLU A 140 -5.43 14.41 15.47
C GLU A 140 -4.63 14.67 14.17
N ASP A 141 -3.56 13.91 13.94
CA ASP A 141 -2.73 14.02 12.74
C ASP A 141 -3.30 13.18 11.59
N LEU A 142 -4.24 13.77 10.85
CA LEU A 142 -4.90 13.13 9.70
C LEU A 142 -3.92 12.70 8.61
N ALA A 143 -2.83 13.45 8.40
CA ALA A 143 -1.85 13.10 7.38
C ALA A 143 -1.05 11.85 7.80
N ALA A 144 -0.70 11.74 9.08
CA ALA A 144 -0.07 10.55 9.62
C ALA A 144 -1.02 9.35 9.64
N GLU A 145 -2.28 9.49 10.06
CA GLU A 145 -3.28 8.43 10.00
C GLU A 145 -3.39 7.85 8.60
N ALA A 146 -3.52 8.73 7.60
CA ALA A 146 -3.75 8.34 6.23
C ALA A 146 -2.52 7.67 5.59
N ARG A 147 -1.30 7.97 6.05
CA ARG A 147 -0.07 7.25 5.66
C ARG A 147 0.03 5.89 6.36
N LEU A 148 -0.29 5.84 7.65
CA LEU A 148 -0.20 4.62 8.46
C LEU A 148 -1.24 3.57 8.07
N ASP A 149 -2.40 3.99 7.57
CA ASP A 149 -3.39 3.14 6.90
C ASP A 149 -2.74 2.31 5.77
N VAL A 150 -2.05 3.00 4.86
CA VAL A 150 -1.33 2.34 3.75
C VAL A 150 -0.20 1.44 4.27
N ASP A 151 0.59 1.92 5.24
CA ASP A 151 1.65 1.13 5.88
C ASP A 151 1.10 -0.17 6.50
N PHE A 152 -0.05 -0.11 7.15
CA PHE A 152 -0.71 -1.25 7.76
C PHE A 152 -1.12 -2.29 6.73
N HIS A 153 -1.82 -1.85 5.68
CA HIS A 153 -2.27 -2.72 4.59
C HIS A 153 -1.10 -3.35 3.82
N HIS A 154 0.03 -2.64 3.65
CA HIS A 154 1.27 -3.21 3.15
C HIS A 154 1.83 -4.29 4.08
N ALA A 155 1.90 -4.02 5.39
CA ALA A 155 2.43 -4.95 6.36
C ALA A 155 1.62 -6.25 6.44
N VAL A 156 0.28 -6.18 6.31
CA VAL A 156 -0.57 -7.38 6.21
C VAL A 156 -0.24 -8.19 4.93
N GLY A 157 -0.08 -7.51 3.79
CA GLY A 157 0.32 -8.16 2.53
C GLY A 157 1.70 -8.83 2.59
N GLU A 158 2.66 -8.20 3.28
CA GLU A 158 4.00 -8.76 3.54
C GLU A 158 3.93 -9.98 4.45
N ALA A 159 3.18 -9.89 5.56
CA ALA A 159 2.99 -10.97 6.53
C ALA A 159 2.31 -12.21 5.95
N ALA A 160 1.64 -12.08 4.80
CA ALA A 160 1.01 -13.19 4.11
C ALA A 160 2.00 -14.09 3.33
N HIS A 161 3.28 -13.66 3.19
CA HIS A 161 4.35 -14.42 2.54
C HIS A 161 3.97 -14.98 1.16
N ASN A 162 3.27 -14.18 0.36
CA ASN A 162 2.91 -14.49 -1.03
C ASN A 162 3.36 -13.35 -1.93
N VAL A 163 4.44 -13.58 -2.69
CA VAL A 163 5.11 -12.55 -3.50
C VAL A 163 4.20 -11.95 -4.57
N VAL A 164 3.32 -12.75 -5.20
CA VAL A 164 2.41 -12.25 -6.22
C VAL A 164 1.38 -11.32 -5.59
N MET A 165 0.76 -11.76 -4.49
CA MET A 165 -0.22 -10.96 -3.78
C MET A 165 0.39 -9.68 -3.19
N LEU A 166 1.62 -9.75 -2.67
CA LEU A 166 2.36 -8.58 -2.19
C LEU A 166 2.48 -7.50 -3.28
N HIS A 167 2.99 -7.88 -4.45
CA HIS A 167 3.19 -6.93 -5.54
C HIS A 167 1.87 -6.44 -6.13
N THR A 168 0.85 -7.29 -6.24
CA THR A 168 -0.49 -6.87 -6.67
C THR A 168 -1.09 -5.84 -5.71
N LEU A 169 -1.03 -6.08 -4.40
CA LEU A 169 -1.54 -5.15 -3.38
C LEU A 169 -0.77 -3.83 -3.39
N ARG A 170 0.57 -3.86 -3.51
CA ARG A 170 1.41 -2.66 -3.62
C ARG A 170 0.95 -1.77 -4.78
N SER A 171 0.69 -2.36 -5.93
CA SER A 171 0.15 -1.61 -7.06
C SER A 171 -1.25 -1.03 -6.79
N CYS A 172 -2.12 -1.78 -6.11
CA CYS A 172 -3.45 -1.31 -5.75
C CYS A 172 -3.38 -0.10 -4.81
N TYR A 173 -2.49 -0.11 -3.83
CA TYR A 173 -2.33 1.01 -2.89
C TYR A 173 -1.75 2.25 -3.55
N ARG A 174 -0.86 2.13 -4.55
CA ARG A 174 -0.41 3.28 -5.37
C ARG A 174 -1.57 4.02 -6.04
N LEU A 175 -2.61 3.30 -6.46
CA LEU A 175 -3.80 3.95 -7.04
C LEU A 175 -4.58 4.75 -5.99
N LEU A 176 -4.61 4.30 -4.72
CA LEU A 176 -5.20 5.07 -3.62
C LEU A 176 -4.38 6.31 -3.30
N GLU A 177 -3.07 6.17 -3.19
CA GLU A 177 -2.15 7.27 -2.87
C GLU A 177 -2.17 8.38 -3.92
N ASN A 178 -2.30 8.02 -5.19
CA ASN A 178 -2.41 8.96 -6.31
C ASN A 178 -3.81 9.63 -6.41
N GLY A 179 -4.70 9.39 -5.45
CA GLY A 179 -6.02 10.02 -5.38
C GLY A 179 -6.98 9.58 -6.49
N VAL A 180 -6.70 8.46 -7.15
CA VAL A 180 -7.48 7.93 -8.29
C VAL A 180 -8.89 7.58 -7.85
N PHE A 181 -8.97 6.93 -6.69
CA PHE A 181 -10.23 6.36 -6.24
C PHE A 181 -11.01 7.35 -5.38
N TYR A 182 -10.43 7.97 -4.34
CA TYR A 182 -11.05 9.11 -3.63
C TYR A 182 -10.04 9.86 -2.74
N ASN A 183 -10.33 11.14 -2.45
CA ASN A 183 -9.63 11.89 -1.41
C ASN A 183 -10.04 11.33 -0.03
N ARG A 184 -9.13 10.57 0.59
CA ARG A 184 -9.25 10.02 1.95
C ARG A 184 -9.66 11.05 3.00
N GLY A 185 -9.38 12.34 2.78
CA GLY A 185 -9.89 13.43 3.62
C GLY A 185 -11.40 13.37 3.85
N ARG A 186 -12.17 12.88 2.87
CA ARG A 186 -13.63 12.77 2.98
C ARG A 186 -14.14 11.62 3.83
N LEU A 187 -13.33 10.58 4.05
CA LEU A 187 -13.67 9.57 5.06
C LEU A 187 -13.71 10.20 6.45
N TYR A 188 -12.82 11.17 6.70
CA TYR A 188 -12.69 11.85 7.99
C TYR A 188 -13.74 12.95 8.22
N ASP A 189 -14.51 13.33 7.20
CA ASP A 189 -15.69 14.19 7.35
C ASP A 189 -16.85 13.45 8.05
N HIS A 190 -16.81 12.12 8.10
CA HIS A 190 -17.79 11.33 8.84
C HIS A 190 -17.46 11.33 10.35
N PRO A 191 -18.38 11.79 11.25
CA PRO A 191 -18.07 12.12 12.64
C PRO A 191 -17.45 11.01 13.51
N THR A 192 -17.57 9.74 13.12
CA THR A 192 -17.04 8.58 13.85
C THR A 192 -16.02 7.76 13.07
N ALA A 193 -15.76 8.09 11.80
CA ALA A 193 -15.00 7.19 10.93
C ALA A 193 -13.56 6.99 11.39
N ARG A 194 -12.91 8.01 11.95
CA ARG A 194 -11.55 7.89 12.52
C ARG A 194 -11.47 6.80 13.59
N ILE A 195 -12.44 6.76 14.49
CA ILE A 195 -12.48 5.83 15.61
C ILE A 195 -12.77 4.42 15.11
N GLU A 196 -13.79 4.27 14.24
CA GLU A 196 -14.19 2.99 13.65
C GLU A 196 -13.05 2.36 12.83
N LEU A 197 -12.39 3.15 11.97
CA LEU A 197 -11.26 2.68 11.17
C LEU A 197 -10.12 2.20 12.05
N LEU A 198 -9.72 2.98 13.07
CA LEU A 198 -8.67 2.55 14.00
C LEU A 198 -9.04 1.23 14.70
N GLN A 199 -10.30 1.10 15.12
CA GLN A 199 -10.77 -0.12 15.77
C GLN A 199 -10.79 -1.32 14.82
N GLN A 200 -11.17 -1.14 13.56
CA GLN A 200 -11.13 -2.19 12.53
C GLN A 200 -9.70 -2.67 12.26
N HIS A 201 -8.74 -1.76 12.13
CA HIS A 201 -7.32 -2.11 11.97
C HIS A 201 -6.79 -2.93 13.16
N LYS A 202 -7.15 -2.53 14.40
CA LYS A 202 -6.83 -3.30 15.61
C LYS A 202 -7.43 -4.71 15.57
N THR A 203 -8.69 -4.84 15.15
CA THR A 203 -9.36 -6.16 15.03
C THR A 203 -8.64 -7.07 14.04
N ILE A 204 -8.24 -6.54 12.87
CA ILE A 204 -7.46 -7.30 11.88
C ILE A 204 -6.11 -7.74 12.46
N ALA A 205 -5.36 -6.82 13.08
CA ALA A 205 -4.07 -7.12 13.68
C ALA A 205 -4.17 -8.19 14.78
N GLU A 206 -5.20 -8.07 15.63
CA GLU A 206 -5.47 -9.00 16.71
C GLU A 206 -5.82 -10.41 16.19
N ALA A 207 -6.63 -10.50 15.13
CA ALA A 207 -6.96 -11.77 14.49
C ALA A 207 -5.71 -12.46 13.91
N ILE A 208 -4.84 -11.69 13.25
CA ILE A 208 -3.54 -12.18 12.74
C ILE A 208 -2.65 -12.64 13.91
N ARG A 209 -2.55 -11.85 14.98
CA ARG A 209 -1.76 -12.17 16.18
C ARG A 209 -2.22 -13.45 16.86
N ARG A 210 -3.53 -13.66 16.93
CA ARG A 210 -4.17 -14.88 17.46
C ARG A 210 -4.06 -16.09 16.53
N ARG A 211 -3.52 -15.93 15.32
CA ARG A 211 -3.45 -17.00 14.29
C ARG A 211 -4.83 -17.49 13.88
N ASP A 212 -5.80 -16.59 13.80
CA ASP A 212 -7.19 -16.89 13.46
C ASP A 212 -7.49 -16.45 12.02
N PRO A 213 -7.34 -17.34 11.02
CA PRO A 213 -7.50 -16.97 9.63
C PRO A 213 -8.94 -16.60 9.26
N ASP A 214 -9.94 -17.23 9.87
CA ASP A 214 -11.34 -16.97 9.57
C ASP A 214 -11.75 -15.58 10.10
N GLU A 215 -11.32 -15.25 11.32
CA GLU A 215 -11.55 -13.92 11.89
C GLU A 215 -10.77 -12.85 11.12
N ALA A 216 -9.51 -13.10 10.75
CA ALA A 216 -8.71 -12.14 10.00
C ALA A 216 -9.32 -11.87 8.60
N HIS A 217 -9.83 -12.92 7.96
CA HIS A 217 -10.56 -12.81 6.70
C HIS A 217 -11.79 -11.92 6.86
N ARG A 218 -12.66 -12.24 7.82
CA ARG A 218 -13.91 -11.52 8.06
C ARG A 218 -13.68 -10.08 8.46
N ALA A 219 -12.77 -9.82 9.41
CA ALA A 219 -12.44 -8.47 9.86
C ALA A 219 -11.92 -7.58 8.71
N SER A 220 -11.12 -8.14 7.80
CA SER A 220 -10.67 -7.43 6.61
C SER A 220 -11.80 -7.15 5.62
N GLN A 221 -12.73 -8.10 5.41
CA GLN A 221 -13.93 -7.85 4.59
C GLN A 221 -14.79 -6.73 5.18
N ASP A 222 -15.09 -6.83 6.48
CA ASP A 222 -15.91 -5.85 7.21
C ASP A 222 -15.29 -4.45 7.11
N HIS A 223 -13.96 -4.34 7.21
CA HIS A 223 -13.24 -3.10 7.03
C HIS A 223 -13.40 -2.51 5.61
N ILE A 224 -13.18 -3.30 4.56
CA ILE A 224 -13.32 -2.82 3.17
C ILE A 224 -14.78 -2.44 2.85
N ASP A 225 -15.74 -3.23 3.36
CA ASP A 225 -17.17 -2.94 3.21
C ASP A 225 -17.55 -1.63 3.92
N TYR A 226 -17.00 -1.38 5.10
CA TYR A 226 -17.18 -0.12 5.84
C TYR A 226 -16.60 1.08 5.09
N VAL A 227 -15.37 0.98 4.59
CA VAL A 227 -14.72 2.06 3.81
C VAL A 227 -15.56 2.38 2.56
N ARG A 228 -16.00 1.36 1.83
CA ARG A 228 -16.86 1.52 0.65
C ARG A 228 -18.17 2.22 1.00
N GLY A 229 -18.85 1.79 2.06
CA GLY A 229 -20.11 2.38 2.52
C GLY A 229 -19.96 3.84 2.92
N THR A 230 -18.96 4.14 3.75
CA THR A 230 -18.69 5.50 4.24
C THR A 230 -18.40 6.47 3.09
N LEU A 231 -17.63 6.04 2.09
CA LEU A 231 -17.37 6.85 0.89
C LEU A 231 -18.62 7.07 0.05
N ALA A 232 -19.47 6.04 -0.11
CA ALA A 232 -20.73 6.18 -0.85
C ALA A 232 -21.68 7.17 -0.16
N ASP A 233 -21.75 7.14 1.18
CA ASP A 233 -22.55 8.05 1.98
C ASP A 233 -22.07 9.50 1.88
N ALA A 234 -20.75 9.72 1.98
CA ALA A 234 -20.15 11.03 1.79
C ALA A 234 -20.52 11.63 0.42
N GLN A 235 -20.44 10.83 -0.66
CA GLN A 235 -20.84 11.30 -1.98
C GLN A 235 -22.33 11.60 -2.10
N ALA A 236 -23.18 10.77 -1.48
CA ALA A 236 -24.61 11.02 -1.45
C ALA A 236 -24.93 12.31 -0.70
N MET A 237 -24.15 12.65 0.33
CA MET A 237 -24.26 13.91 1.05
C MET A 237 -23.82 15.10 0.19
N ASP A 238 -22.68 15.03 -0.50
CA ASP A 238 -22.23 16.07 -1.43
C ASP A 238 -23.25 16.38 -2.52
N ARG A 239 -23.85 15.33 -3.11
CA ARG A 239 -24.90 15.50 -4.13
C ARG A 239 -26.13 16.21 -3.57
N ARG A 240 -26.52 15.89 -2.33
CA ARG A 240 -27.63 16.55 -1.64
C ARG A 240 -27.32 18.02 -1.35
N GLU A 241 -26.10 18.32 -0.90
CA GLU A 241 -25.64 19.68 -0.60
C GLU A 241 -25.60 20.55 -1.87
N GLN A 242 -25.05 20.01 -2.97
CA GLN A 242 -25.07 20.69 -4.27
C GLN A 242 -26.50 21.01 -4.72
N LEU A 243 -27.43 20.07 -4.60
CA LEU A 243 -28.83 20.29 -4.94
C LEU A 243 -29.50 21.32 -4.01
N ALA A 244 -29.17 21.30 -2.72
CA ALA A 244 -29.66 22.29 -1.75
C ALA A 244 -29.15 23.70 -2.08
N GLY A 245 -27.87 23.85 -2.40
CA GLY A 245 -27.27 25.12 -2.84
C GLY A 245 -27.93 25.67 -4.10
N LEU A 246 -28.24 24.82 -5.09
CA LEU A 246 -28.99 25.22 -6.28
C LEU A 246 -30.41 25.72 -5.94
N ARG A 247 -31.07 25.15 -4.92
CA ARG A 247 -32.38 25.61 -4.45
C ARG A 247 -32.29 26.95 -3.75
N MET A 248 -31.25 27.18 -2.95
CA MET A 248 -31.02 28.45 -2.26
C MET A 248 -30.71 29.60 -3.22
N ASN A 249 -29.96 29.33 -4.29
CA ASN A 249 -29.57 30.33 -5.29
C ASN A 249 -30.66 30.57 -6.37
N LYS A 250 -31.83 29.96 -6.24
CA LYS A 250 -32.94 30.19 -7.17
C LYS A 250 -33.44 31.63 -6.98
N PRO A 251 -33.42 32.51 -8.00
CA PRO A 251 -33.94 33.86 -7.85
C PRO A 251 -35.41 33.77 -7.44
N MET A 252 -35.76 34.45 -6.34
CA MET A 252 -37.16 34.58 -5.95
C MET A 252 -37.92 35.14 -7.14
N LYS A 253 -38.91 34.40 -7.65
CA LYS A 253 -39.83 34.95 -8.64
C LYS A 253 -40.47 36.16 -7.99
N ASN A 254 -40.09 37.36 -8.41
CA ASN A 254 -40.85 38.57 -8.13
C ASN A 254 -42.28 38.30 -8.57
N SER A 255 -43.16 38.06 -7.60
CA SER A 255 -44.58 38.17 -7.81
C SER A 255 -44.86 39.65 -8.06
N ALA A 256 -44.72 40.07 -9.31
CA ALA A 256 -45.35 41.28 -9.80
C ALA A 256 -46.85 41.11 -9.56
N ARG A 257 -47.36 41.67 -8.48
CA ARG A 257 -48.77 41.99 -8.33
C ARG A 257 -48.92 43.44 -8.77
N SER A 258 -49.69 43.56 -9.85
CA SER A 258 -50.50 44.68 -10.36
C SER A 258 -50.23 46.09 -9.86
#